data_AF-A0A6B3G1L9-F1
#
_entry.id   AF-A0A6B3G1L9-F1
#
_cell.length_a   1.000
_cell.length_b   1.000
_cell.length_c   1.000
_cell.angle_alpha   90.00
_cell.angle_beta   90.00
_cell.angle_gamma   90.00
#
_symmetry.space_group_name_H-M   'P 1'
#
loop_
_entity.id
_entity.type
_entity.pdbx_description
1 polymer ?
#
loop_
_entity_poly.entity_id
_entity_poly.type
_entity_poly.pdbx_seq_one_letter_code
_entity_poly.pdbx_strand_id
1 'polypeptide(L)'
;DSDWDLGVYYRGAPDLGRLAALASAAQGSPVQVAGPGGWGPWVNGGAWLRVDGVPVDWILRDLDRVERVWEDCRAGRYEVGVQPGHPLGFWSPGYAGEVAYGRVLADPAGELTALRHRVRVEPGYPEPLRRALAGAAWEAEFSVAAAAKSAPAGDALHVSLCLARA
;
A
#
# COMPACT_ATOMS: atom_id res chain seq x y z
N ASP A 1 -12.00 10.48 -12.99
CA ASP A 1 -12.21 9.03 -13.14
C ASP A 1 -11.61 8.34 -11.94
N SER A 2 -12.43 7.58 -11.21
CA SER A 2 -11.96 6.76 -10.09
C SER A 2 -11.75 5.34 -10.61
N ASP A 3 -10.56 4.83 -10.40
CA ASP A 3 -10.22 3.42 -10.48
C ASP A 3 -10.79 2.67 -9.27
N TRP A 4 -10.92 1.35 -9.41
CA TRP A 4 -11.30 0.46 -8.31
C TRP A 4 -10.10 -0.40 -7.91
N ASP A 5 -9.70 -0.34 -6.65
CA ASP A 5 -8.75 -1.29 -6.09
C ASP A 5 -9.44 -2.57 -5.61
N LEU A 6 -9.04 -3.71 -6.16
CA LEU A 6 -9.43 -5.03 -5.69
C LEU A 6 -8.23 -5.75 -5.08
N GLY A 7 -8.20 -5.79 -3.74
CA GLY A 7 -7.22 -6.59 -3.00
C GLY A 7 -7.53 -8.08 -3.05
N VAL A 8 -6.58 -8.89 -3.53
CA VAL A 8 -6.61 -10.35 -3.48
C VAL A 8 -5.65 -10.80 -2.38
N TYR A 9 -6.23 -11.14 -1.22
CA TYR A 9 -5.49 -11.58 -0.04
C TYR A 9 -5.27 -13.09 -0.09
N TYR A 10 -4.02 -13.53 0.11
CA TYR A 10 -3.63 -14.93 0.00
C TYR A 10 -2.66 -15.37 1.09
N ARG A 11 -2.53 -16.68 1.27
CA ARG A 11 -1.48 -17.35 2.07
C ARG A 11 -0.61 -18.18 1.13
N GLY A 12 0.68 -18.30 1.43
CA GLY A 12 1.62 -19.11 0.63
C GLY A 12 1.83 -18.56 -0.79
N ALA A 13 1.85 -19.44 -1.80
CA ALA A 13 2.05 -19.03 -3.20
C ALA A 13 0.71 -18.96 -3.96
N PRO A 14 0.37 -17.83 -4.61
CA PRO A 14 -0.85 -17.73 -5.40
C PRO A 14 -0.70 -18.50 -6.74
N ASP A 15 -1.78 -19.13 -7.18
CA ASP A 15 -1.84 -19.75 -8.52
C ASP A 15 -2.02 -18.66 -9.59
N LEU A 16 -0.89 -18.17 -10.11
CA LEU A 16 -0.85 -17.10 -11.11
C LEU A 16 -1.54 -17.49 -12.43
N GLY A 17 -1.52 -18.78 -12.80
CA GLY A 17 -2.18 -19.26 -14.00
C GLY A 17 -3.70 -19.14 -13.88
N ARG A 18 -4.26 -19.54 -12.73
CA ARG A 18 -5.69 -19.36 -12.45
C ARG A 18 -6.08 -17.90 -12.31
N LEU A 19 -5.26 -17.07 -11.66
CA LEU A 19 -5.51 -15.64 -11.56
C LEU A 19 -5.53 -14.98 -12.95
N ALA A 20 -4.57 -15.30 -13.81
CA ALA A 20 -4.53 -14.79 -15.18
C ALA A 20 -5.73 -15.24 -16.00
N ALA A 21 -6.17 -16.50 -15.86
CA ALA A 21 -7.37 -17.00 -16.52
C ALA A 21 -8.65 -16.25 -16.06
N LEU A 22 -8.80 -16.02 -14.75
CA LEU A 22 -9.93 -15.26 -14.18
C LEU A 22 -9.91 -13.80 -14.65
N ALA A 23 -8.77 -13.14 -14.56
CA ALA A 23 -8.60 -11.75 -14.99
C ALA A 23 -8.89 -11.60 -16.49
N SER A 24 -8.42 -12.54 -17.31
CA SER A 24 -8.65 -12.53 -18.76
C SER A 24 -10.12 -12.74 -19.10
N ALA A 25 -10.81 -13.63 -18.37
CA ALA A 25 -12.25 -13.85 -18.54
C ALA A 25 -13.05 -12.60 -18.15
N ALA A 26 -12.70 -11.94 -17.06
CA ALA A 26 -13.37 -10.71 -16.61
C ALA A 26 -13.16 -9.53 -17.57
N GLN A 27 -11.96 -9.39 -18.14
CA GLN A 27 -11.64 -8.33 -19.09
C GLN A 27 -12.09 -8.63 -20.54
N GLY A 28 -12.28 -9.91 -20.89
CA GLY A 28 -12.57 -10.35 -22.26
C GLY A 28 -11.36 -10.37 -23.20
N SER A 29 -10.14 -10.27 -22.67
CA SER A 29 -8.88 -10.36 -23.42
C SER A 29 -7.75 -10.89 -22.54
N PRO A 30 -6.65 -11.40 -23.11
CA PRO A 30 -5.54 -11.92 -22.30
C PRO A 30 -4.96 -10.89 -21.34
N VAL A 31 -4.80 -11.27 -20.07
CA VAL A 31 -4.21 -10.47 -19.00
C VAL A 31 -2.97 -11.16 -18.45
N GLN A 32 -1.91 -10.39 -18.24
CA GLN A 32 -0.75 -10.82 -17.48
C GLN A 32 -0.89 -10.41 -16.01
N VAL A 33 -0.66 -11.36 -15.11
CA VAL A 33 -0.64 -11.11 -13.66
C VAL A 33 0.81 -11.16 -13.21
N ALA A 34 1.31 -10.04 -12.69
CA ALA A 34 2.60 -9.97 -12.03
C ALA A 34 2.52 -10.74 -10.70
N GLY A 35 3.38 -11.75 -10.55
CA GLY A 35 3.50 -12.50 -9.31
C GLY A 35 4.12 -11.70 -8.17
N PRO A 36 4.23 -12.29 -6.97
CA PRO A 36 4.89 -11.66 -5.83
C PRO A 36 6.29 -11.13 -6.19
N GLY A 37 6.57 -9.88 -5.80
CA GLY A 37 7.78 -9.11 -6.14
C GLY A 37 7.78 -8.49 -7.54
N GLY A 38 6.87 -8.88 -8.45
CA GLY A 38 6.82 -8.39 -9.82
C GLY A 38 6.51 -6.88 -9.94
N TRP A 39 5.83 -6.31 -8.95
CA TRP A 39 5.59 -4.87 -8.83
C TRP A 39 6.42 -4.23 -7.71
N GLY A 40 7.59 -4.79 -7.43
CA GLY A 40 8.49 -4.28 -6.40
C GLY A 40 8.11 -4.75 -4.99
N PRO A 41 8.83 -4.25 -3.98
CA PRO A 41 8.80 -4.86 -2.66
C PRO A 41 7.52 -4.59 -1.90
N TRP A 42 6.69 -3.58 -2.20
CA TRP A 42 5.52 -3.22 -1.39
C TRP A 42 4.18 -3.40 -2.09
N VAL A 43 4.03 -2.91 -3.31
CA VAL A 43 2.82 -3.23 -4.08
C VAL A 43 2.77 -4.74 -4.38
N ASN A 44 3.96 -5.38 -4.41
CA ASN A 44 4.18 -6.82 -4.49
C ASN A 44 3.87 -7.40 -5.88
N GLY A 45 2.59 -7.43 -6.26
CA GLY A 45 2.16 -7.99 -7.54
C GLY A 45 0.69 -7.71 -7.79
N GLY A 46 0.18 -8.09 -8.95
CA GLY A 46 -1.13 -7.67 -9.38
C GLY A 46 -1.37 -7.73 -10.88
N ALA A 47 -2.46 -7.11 -11.30
CA ALA A 47 -2.76 -6.86 -12.69
C ALA A 47 -3.59 -5.58 -12.82
N TRP A 48 -3.34 -4.81 -13.89
CA TRP A 48 -4.23 -3.74 -14.29
C TRP A 48 -5.28 -4.31 -15.22
N LEU A 49 -6.56 -4.12 -14.87
CA LEU A 49 -7.69 -4.63 -15.63
C LEU A 49 -8.57 -3.50 -16.14
N ARG A 50 -9.39 -3.84 -17.14
CA ARG A 50 -10.56 -3.08 -17.54
C ARG A 50 -11.78 -3.99 -17.54
N VAL A 51 -12.69 -3.78 -16.58
CA VAL A 51 -13.95 -4.54 -16.48
C VAL A 51 -15.09 -3.62 -16.87
N ASP A 52 -15.84 -3.99 -17.90
CA ASP A 52 -16.92 -3.16 -18.47
C ASP A 52 -16.49 -1.71 -18.80
N GLY A 53 -15.22 -1.55 -19.22
CA GLY A 53 -14.63 -0.25 -19.55
C GLY A 53 -14.11 0.56 -18.36
N VAL A 54 -14.26 0.06 -17.13
CA VAL A 54 -13.78 0.70 -15.89
C VAL A 54 -12.40 0.15 -15.51
N PRO A 55 -11.39 1.00 -15.22
CA PRO A 55 -10.10 0.55 -14.69
C PRO A 55 -10.26 -0.12 -13.31
N VAL A 56 -9.66 -1.29 -13.15
CA VAL A 56 -9.64 -2.04 -11.88
C VAL A 56 -8.23 -2.55 -11.61
N ASP A 57 -7.68 -2.18 -10.46
CA ASP A 57 -6.36 -2.58 -10.01
C ASP A 57 -6.48 -3.82 -9.13
N TRP A 58 -6.04 -4.97 -9.66
CA TRP A 58 -5.87 -6.18 -8.85
C TRP A 58 -4.56 -6.09 -8.09
N ILE A 59 -4.66 -6.14 -6.77
CA ILE A 59 -3.49 -5.99 -5.90
C ILE A 59 -3.31 -7.25 -5.05
N LEU A 60 -2.19 -7.94 -5.22
CA LEU A 60 -1.87 -9.15 -4.46
C LEU A 60 -1.34 -8.79 -3.07
N ARG A 61 -1.98 -9.32 -2.02
CA ARG A 61 -1.59 -9.11 -0.61
C ARG A 61 -1.32 -10.42 0.10
N ASP A 62 -0.07 -10.64 0.47
CA ASP A 62 0.33 -11.75 1.34
C ASP A 62 -0.16 -11.46 2.76
N LEU A 63 -1.10 -12.27 3.26
CA LEU A 63 -1.67 -12.12 4.60
C LEU A 63 -0.61 -12.25 5.70
N ASP A 64 0.39 -13.13 5.54
CA ASP A 64 1.46 -13.27 6.54
C ASP A 64 2.21 -11.94 6.69
N ARG A 65 2.43 -11.24 5.58
CA ARG A 65 3.09 -9.94 5.58
C ARG A 65 2.22 -8.83 6.13
N VAL A 66 0.94 -8.80 5.75
CA VAL A 66 -0.02 -7.81 6.27
C VAL A 66 -0.11 -7.92 7.80
N GLU A 67 -0.15 -9.15 8.33
CA GLU A 67 -0.15 -9.39 9.78
C GLU A 67 1.14 -8.94 10.45
N ARG A 68 2.31 -9.21 9.84
CA ARG A 68 3.60 -8.71 10.37
C ARG A 68 3.63 -7.19 10.44
N VAL A 69 3.22 -6.51 9.36
CA VAL A 69 3.15 -5.04 9.31
C VAL A 69 2.17 -4.51 10.36
N TRP A 70 1.05 -5.19 10.59
CA TRP A 70 0.12 -4.82 11.65
C TRP A 70 0.76 -4.94 13.04
N GLU A 71 1.48 -6.02 13.34
CA GLU A 71 2.18 -6.16 14.62
C GLU A 71 3.32 -5.13 14.79
N ASP A 72 4.01 -4.76 13.71
CA ASP A 72 4.97 -3.66 13.72
C ASP A 72 4.30 -2.32 14.04
N CYS A 73 3.17 -2.03 13.40
CA CYS A 73 2.35 -0.85 13.68
C CYS A 73 1.93 -0.82 15.15
N ARG A 74 1.49 -1.95 15.71
CA ARG A 74 1.12 -2.05 17.14
C ARG A 74 2.28 -1.72 18.07
N ALA A 75 3.51 -2.04 17.66
CA ALA A 75 4.72 -1.70 18.39
C ALA A 75 5.28 -0.30 18.08
N GLY A 76 4.61 0.50 17.24
CA GLY A 76 5.05 1.83 16.84
C GLY A 76 6.17 1.82 15.80
N ARG A 77 6.38 0.69 15.12
CA ARG A 77 7.34 0.55 14.03
C ARG A 77 6.60 0.68 12.70
N TYR A 78 7.18 1.44 11.78
CA TYR A 78 6.72 1.53 10.40
C TYR A 78 7.91 1.81 9.49
N GLU A 79 7.71 1.64 8.19
CA GLU A 79 8.72 1.90 7.17
C GLU A 79 8.12 2.78 6.06
N VAL A 80 8.94 3.69 5.55
CA VAL A 80 8.73 4.34 4.25
C VAL A 80 9.75 3.73 3.30
N GLY A 81 9.32 2.71 2.55
CA GLY A 81 10.23 1.88 1.75
C GLY A 81 10.28 2.29 0.28
N VAL A 82 11.39 2.01 -0.40
CA VAL A 82 11.53 2.28 -1.84
C VAL A 82 10.56 1.40 -2.63
N GLN A 83 9.76 2.01 -3.51
CA GLN A 83 8.75 1.31 -4.29
C GLN A 83 8.56 1.97 -5.67
N PRO A 84 8.67 1.19 -6.78
CA PRO A 84 8.31 1.69 -8.11
C PRO A 84 6.92 2.33 -8.14
N GLY A 85 6.82 3.48 -8.80
CA GLY A 85 5.59 4.28 -8.88
C GLY A 85 5.27 5.11 -7.64
N HIS A 86 6.05 5.01 -6.55
CA HIS A 86 5.85 5.76 -5.30
C HIS A 86 7.08 6.64 -5.01
N PRO A 87 7.16 7.85 -5.60
CA PRO A 87 8.36 8.69 -5.54
C PRO A 87 8.73 9.17 -4.12
N LEU A 88 7.76 9.21 -3.20
CA LEU A 88 7.96 9.54 -1.79
C LEU A 88 8.07 8.29 -0.89
N GLY A 89 8.18 7.11 -1.49
CA GLY A 89 8.21 5.82 -0.81
C GLY A 89 6.81 5.25 -0.53
N PHE A 90 6.76 3.94 -0.32
CA PHE A 90 5.57 3.23 0.12
C PHE A 90 5.51 3.21 1.64
N TRP A 91 4.35 3.57 2.18
CA TRP A 91 4.13 3.64 3.62
C TRP A 91 3.56 2.31 4.12
N SER A 92 4.36 1.57 4.89
CA SER A 92 3.99 0.21 5.34
C SER A 92 2.64 0.12 6.07
N PRO A 93 2.24 1.06 6.96
CA PRO A 93 0.93 1.03 7.62
C PRO A 93 -0.26 1.12 6.65
N GLY A 94 -0.02 1.48 5.38
CA GLY A 94 -1.01 1.38 4.31
C GLY A 94 -1.68 0.02 4.24
N TYR A 95 -0.97 -1.09 4.48
CA TYR A 95 -1.56 -2.44 4.52
C TYR A 95 -2.64 -2.59 5.60
N ALA A 96 -2.41 -2.07 6.81
CA ALA A 96 -3.41 -2.10 7.87
C ALA A 96 -4.59 -1.18 7.51
N GLY A 97 -4.31 -0.02 6.90
CA GLY A 97 -5.33 0.89 6.38
C GLY A 97 -6.23 0.23 5.33
N GLU A 98 -5.65 -0.47 4.35
CA GLU A 98 -6.37 -1.22 3.32
C GLU A 98 -7.31 -2.26 3.94
N VAL A 99 -6.84 -3.06 4.91
CA VAL A 99 -7.69 -4.04 5.60
C VAL A 99 -8.77 -3.37 6.44
N ALA A 100 -8.44 -2.28 7.13
CA ALA A 100 -9.41 -1.53 7.92
C ALA A 100 -10.51 -1.00 7.01
N TYR A 101 -10.20 -0.19 6.00
CA TYR A 101 -11.20 0.52 5.21
C TYR A 101 -11.81 -0.31 4.08
N GLY A 102 -11.14 -1.37 3.64
CA GLY A 102 -11.63 -2.27 2.62
C GLY A 102 -12.98 -2.89 2.95
N ARG A 103 -13.76 -3.14 1.89
CA ARG A 103 -14.99 -3.93 1.94
C ARG A 103 -14.64 -5.38 1.60
N VAL A 104 -14.83 -6.27 2.55
CA VAL A 104 -14.67 -7.71 2.31
C VAL A 104 -15.78 -8.18 1.37
N LEU A 105 -15.41 -8.64 0.17
CA LEU A 105 -16.34 -9.16 -0.83
C LEU A 105 -16.51 -10.68 -0.71
N ALA A 106 -15.43 -11.38 -0.37
CA ALA A 106 -15.42 -12.82 -0.10
C ALA A 106 -14.30 -13.14 0.90
N ASP A 107 -14.59 -14.03 1.85
CA ASP A 107 -13.63 -14.51 2.84
C ASP A 107 -14.09 -15.87 3.38
N PRO A 108 -13.94 -16.94 2.57
CA PRO A 108 -14.45 -18.26 2.94
C PRO A 108 -13.77 -18.86 4.17
N ALA A 109 -12.55 -18.42 4.50
CA ALA A 109 -11.79 -18.86 5.66
C ALA A 109 -12.04 -18.01 6.91
N GLY A 110 -12.62 -16.82 6.77
CA GLY A 110 -12.88 -15.88 7.88
C GLY A 110 -11.64 -15.11 8.38
N GLU A 111 -10.45 -15.38 7.81
CA GLU A 111 -9.18 -14.81 8.28
C GLU A 111 -9.09 -13.30 8.04
N LEU A 112 -9.51 -12.84 6.86
CA LEU A 112 -9.46 -11.41 6.51
C LEU A 112 -10.46 -10.61 7.35
N THR A 113 -11.63 -11.18 7.61
CA THR A 113 -12.67 -10.60 8.47
C THR A 113 -12.18 -10.52 9.91
N ALA A 114 -11.54 -11.59 10.42
CA ALA A 114 -10.94 -11.59 11.75
C ALA A 114 -9.80 -10.57 11.87
N LEU A 115 -8.92 -10.47 10.86
CA LEU A 115 -7.87 -9.45 10.81
C LEU A 115 -8.47 -8.04 10.79
N ARG A 116 -9.49 -7.79 9.97
CA ARG A 116 -10.18 -6.49 9.92
C ARG A 116 -10.81 -6.12 11.26
N HIS A 117 -11.38 -7.08 11.98
CA HIS A 117 -11.88 -6.85 13.34
C HIS A 117 -10.74 -6.43 14.29
N ARG A 118 -9.61 -7.15 14.28
CA ARG A 118 -8.42 -6.82 15.08
C ARG A 118 -7.89 -5.40 14.76
N VAL A 119 -7.78 -5.05 13.48
CA VAL A 119 -7.26 -3.74 13.07
C VAL A 119 -8.21 -2.59 13.45
N ARG A 120 -9.54 -2.80 13.39
CA ARG A 120 -10.52 -1.74 13.65
C ARG A 120 -10.90 -1.57 15.13
N VAL A 121 -11.09 -2.67 15.85
CA VAL A 121 -11.85 -2.66 17.11
C VAL A 121 -10.95 -2.81 18.33
N GLU A 122 -9.90 -3.64 18.28
CA GLU A 122 -9.13 -4.00 19.47
C GLU A 122 -7.62 -3.79 19.27
N PRO A 123 -6.98 -2.78 19.90
CA PRO A 123 -7.51 -1.78 20.85
C PRO A 123 -7.94 -0.45 20.18
N GLY A 124 -8.29 -0.47 18.89
CA GLY A 124 -8.41 0.75 18.08
C GLY A 124 -7.07 1.18 17.48
N TYR A 125 -6.96 2.43 17.01
CA TYR A 125 -5.73 2.92 16.36
C TYR A 125 -4.51 2.79 17.30
N PRO A 126 -3.40 2.14 16.89
CA PRO A 126 -2.27 1.91 17.79
C PRO A 126 -1.63 3.20 18.28
N GLU A 127 -1.71 3.45 19.58
CA GLU A 127 -1.13 4.64 20.19
C GLU A 127 0.41 4.73 20.04
N PRO A 128 1.18 3.62 20.09
CA PRO A 128 2.60 3.65 19.73
C PRO A 128 2.86 4.15 18.30
N LEU A 129 2.06 3.72 17.32
CA LEU A 129 2.16 4.21 15.94
C LEU A 129 1.83 5.70 15.86
N ARG A 130 0.76 6.14 16.55
CA ARG A 130 0.39 7.57 16.59
C ARG A 130 1.55 8.43 17.04
N ARG A 131 2.21 8.05 18.15
CA ARG A 131 3.36 8.78 18.67
C ARG A 131 4.56 8.75 17.73
N ALA A 132 4.84 7.60 17.10
CA ALA A 132 5.95 7.48 16.15
C ALA A 132 5.73 8.40 14.93
N LEU A 133 4.52 8.43 14.37
CA LEU A 133 4.17 9.28 13.22
C LEU A 133 4.18 10.77 13.58
N ALA A 134 3.59 11.14 14.71
CA ALA A 134 3.63 12.52 15.19
C ALA A 134 5.08 12.96 15.48
N GLY A 135 5.88 12.04 16.02
CA GLY A 135 7.31 12.25 16.24
C GLY A 135 8.09 12.47 14.96
N ALA A 136 7.70 11.88 13.83
CA ALA A 136 8.38 12.06 12.54
C ALA A 136 8.04 13.38 11.82
N ALA A 137 7.12 14.20 12.36
CA ALA A 137 6.73 15.47 11.76
C ALA A 137 7.90 16.49 11.63
N TRP A 138 8.98 16.32 12.41
CA TRP A 138 10.18 17.16 12.28
C TRP A 138 10.82 17.07 10.88
N GLU A 139 10.63 15.97 10.14
CA GLU A 139 11.15 15.80 8.77
C GLU A 139 10.58 16.87 7.81
N ALA A 140 9.34 17.31 8.06
CA ALA A 140 8.70 18.36 7.28
C ALA A 140 9.40 19.71 7.49
N GLU A 141 9.63 20.09 8.76
CA GLU A 141 10.35 21.31 9.12
C GLU A 141 11.77 21.31 8.55
N PHE A 142 12.46 20.16 8.62
CA PHE A 142 13.79 20.00 8.06
C PHE A 142 13.80 20.16 6.53
N SER A 143 12.80 19.62 5.83
CA SER A 143 12.65 19.74 4.38
C SER A 143 12.40 21.20 3.98
N VAL A 144 11.56 21.93 4.71
CA VAL A 144 11.34 23.38 4.49
C VAL A 144 12.64 24.18 4.69
N ALA A 145 13.40 23.87 5.74
CA ALA A 145 14.69 24.52 5.99
C ALA A 145 15.71 24.25 4.86
N ALA A 146 15.74 23.02 4.33
CA ALA A 146 16.58 22.67 3.18
C ALA A 146 16.17 23.44 1.91
N ALA A 147 14.87 23.56 1.65
CA ALA A 147 14.35 24.37 0.54
C ALA A 147 14.78 25.84 0.67
N ALA A 148 14.61 26.43 1.86
CA ALA A 148 15.01 27.81 2.12
C ALA A 148 16.51 28.04 1.90
N LYS A 149 17.35 27.05 2.24
CA LYS A 149 18.80 27.09 2.01
C LYS A 149 19.17 27.04 0.52
N SER A 150 18.43 26.28 -0.28
CA SER A 150 18.70 26.12 -1.72
C SER A 150 18.13 27.24 -2.59
N ALA A 151 17.09 27.95 -2.12
CA ALA A 151 16.44 28.99 -2.89
C ALA A 151 17.37 30.12 -3.40
N PRO A 152 18.32 30.67 -2.61
CA PRO A 152 19.21 31.73 -3.09
C PRO A 152 20.14 31.32 -4.24
N ALA A 153 20.44 30.02 -4.36
CA ALA A 153 21.26 29.48 -5.45
C ALA A 153 20.46 29.23 -6.73
N GLY A 154 19.14 29.44 -6.72
CA GLY A 154 18.27 29.23 -7.87
C GLY A 154 17.99 27.76 -8.20
N ASP A 155 18.28 26.82 -7.28
CA ASP A 155 18.03 25.38 -7.47
C ASP A 155 16.54 25.05 -7.29
N ALA A 156 15.75 25.38 -8.31
CA ALA A 156 14.29 25.17 -8.30
C ALA A 156 13.90 23.69 -8.17
N LEU A 157 14.75 22.77 -8.64
CA LEU A 157 14.49 21.32 -8.55
C LEU A 157 14.58 20.87 -7.09
N HIS A 158 15.68 21.17 -6.40
CA HIS A 158 15.84 20.76 -5.00
C HIS A 158 14.79 21.42 -4.10
N VAL A 159 14.48 22.70 -4.32
CA VAL A 159 13.37 23.39 -3.62
C VAL A 159 12.05 22.65 -3.80
N SER A 160 11.69 22.30 -5.04
CA SER A 160 10.42 21.62 -5.33
C SER A 160 10.35 20.23 -4.70
N LEU A 161 11.46 19.48 -4.72
CA LEU A 161 11.52 18.15 -4.10
C LEU A 161 11.38 18.22 -2.57
N CYS A 162 12.07 19.15 -1.92
CA CYS A 162 11.93 19.38 -0.49
C CYS A 162 10.50 19.76 -0.10
N LEU A 163 9.88 20.68 -0.83
CA LEU A 163 8.51 21.12 -0.53
C LEU A 163 7.44 20.07 -0.87
N ALA A 164 7.67 19.20 -1.86
CA ALA A 164 6.77 18.09 -2.15
C ALA A 164 6.84 16.97 -1.09
N ARG A 165 7.94 16.89 -0.34
CA ARG A 165 8.15 15.91 0.73
C ARG A 165 7.72 16.42 2.10
N ALA A 166 7.79 17.73 2.34
CA ALA A 166 7.41 18.39 3.59
C ALA A 166 5.90 18.23 3.87
#